data_AF-A0AAU0Y0T9-F1
#
_entry.id   AF-A0AAU0Y0T9-F1
#
_cell.length_a   1.000
_cell.length_b   1.000
_cell.length_c   1.000
_cell.angle_alpha   90.00
_cell.angle_beta   90.00
_cell.angle_gamma   90.00
#
_symmetry.space_group_name_H-M   'P 1'
#
loop_
_entity.id
_entity.type
_entity.pdbx_description
1 polymer ?
#
loop_
_entity_poly.entity_id
_entity_poly.type
_entity_poly.pdbx_seq_one_letter_code
_entity_poly.pdbx_strand_id
1 'polypeptide(L)' 'MDIPEELILLERDADAEQRKALAEPYTEEAWAPWREAAAAFQAAVTAHAEAAGVSRYELEMAVKQAVLHAEPEDG' A
#
# COMPACT_ATOMS: atom_id res chain seq x y z
N MET A 1 2.06 -14.08 9.49
CA MET A 1 3.28 -13.32 9.14
C MET A 1 3.25 -12.06 9.98
N ASP A 2 4.36 -11.66 10.57
CA ASP A 2 4.47 -10.34 11.22
C ASP A 2 4.55 -9.29 10.12
N ILE A 3 3.59 -8.37 10.07
CA ILE A 3 3.52 -7.34 9.02
C ILE A 3 4.01 -6.02 9.63
N PRO A 4 5.06 -5.39 9.07
CA PRO A 4 5.49 -4.08 9.54
C PRO A 4 4.40 -3.02 9.37
N GLU A 5 4.11 -2.27 10.43
CA GLU A 5 3.13 -1.17 10.43
C GLU A 5 3.43 -0.14 9.32
N GLU A 6 4.72 0.13 9.06
CA GLU A 6 5.14 1.03 7.98
C GLU A 6 4.60 0.61 6.61
N LEU A 7 4.59 -0.70 6.30
CA LEU A 7 4.05 -1.20 5.04
C LEU A 7 2.53 -1.02 4.97
N ILE A 8 1.84 -1.18 6.11
CA ILE A 8 0.38 -0.95 6.22
C ILE A 8 0.05 0.52 5.97
N LEU A 9 0.82 1.44 6.56
CA LEU A 9 0.64 2.88 6.35
C LEU A 9 0.89 3.27 4.89
N LEU A 10 1.96 2.77 4.26
CA LEU A 10 2.26 3.04 2.85
C LEU A 10 1.18 2.51 1.91
N GLU A 11 0.63 1.32 2.16
CA GLU A 11 -0.49 0.80 1.37
C GLU A 11 -1.79 1.57 1.61
N ARG A 12 -2.06 2.03 2.85
CA ARG A 12 -3.20 2.91 3.14
C ARG A 12 -3.09 4.23 2.39
N ASP A 13 -1.91 4.84 2.33
CA ASP A 13 -1.69 6.08 1.59
C ASP A 13 -1.89 5.84 0.09
N ALA A 14 -1.35 4.74 -0.45
CA ALA A 14 -1.57 4.38 -1.85
C ALA A 14 -3.07 4.14 -2.15
N ASP A 15 -3.79 3.42 -1.30
CA ASP A 15 -5.24 3.20 -1.45
C ASP A 15 -6.03 4.52 -1.38
N ALA A 16 -5.67 5.42 -0.45
CA ALA A 16 -6.29 6.73 -0.33
C ALA A 16 -6.10 7.59 -1.58
N GLU A 17 -4.87 7.65 -2.14
CA GLU A 17 -4.60 8.37 -3.39
C GLU A 17 -5.28 7.70 -4.58
N GLN A 18 -5.39 6.37 -4.60
CA GLN A 18 -6.14 5.65 -5.62
C GLN A 18 -7.62 6.04 -5.60
N ARG A 19 -8.23 6.08 -4.41
CA ARG A 19 -9.65 6.48 -4.25
C ARG A 19 -9.88 7.91 -4.74
N LYS A 20 -8.97 8.85 -4.46
CA LYS A 20 -9.04 10.23 -4.97
C LYS A 20 -8.96 10.24 -6.50
N ALA A 21 -7.99 9.52 -7.08
CA ALA A 21 -7.80 9.45 -8.53
C ALA A 21 -8.99 8.79 -9.26
N LEU A 22 -9.67 7.84 -8.62
CA LEU A 22 -10.88 7.18 -9.14
C LEU A 22 -12.14 8.04 -9.04
N ALA A 23 -12.16 9.04 -8.16
CA ALA A 23 -13.29 9.96 -8.02
C ALA A 23 -13.38 10.99 -9.16
N GLU A 24 -12.33 11.11 -9.98
CA GLU A 24 -12.21 12.03 -11.10
C GLU A 24 -12.01 11.28 -12.43
N PRO A 25 -12.31 11.89 -13.59
CA PRO A 25 -11.90 11.35 -14.88
C PRO A 25 -10.39 11.15 -14.95
N TYR A 26 -9.97 10.08 -15.62
CA TYR A 26 -8.54 9.78 -15.76
C TYR A 26 -7.76 10.93 -16.39
N THR A 27 -6.75 11.40 -15.66
CA THR A 27 -5.67 12.26 -16.16
C THR A 27 -4.36 11.78 -15.56
N GLU A 28 -3.24 12.04 -16.24
CA GLU A 28 -1.92 11.69 -15.71
C GLU A 28 -1.62 12.44 -14.40
N GLU A 29 -2.07 13.69 -14.30
CA GLU A 29 -1.88 14.54 -13.13
C GLU A 29 -2.64 14.02 -11.92
N ALA A 30 -3.92 13.63 -12.08
CA ALA A 30 -4.73 13.06 -11.00
C ALA A 30 -4.17 11.71 -10.50
N TRP A 31 -3.50 10.95 -11.37
CA TRP A 31 -2.90 9.65 -11.03
C TRP A 31 -1.43 9.74 -10.57
N ALA A 32 -0.78 10.89 -10.65
CA ALA A 32 0.61 11.06 -10.22
C ALA A 32 0.80 10.75 -8.72
N PRO A 33 -0.03 11.26 -7.78
CA PRO A 33 0.11 10.95 -6.35
C PRO A 33 0.01 9.46 -6.05
N TRP A 34 -0.95 8.76 -6.66
CA TRP A 34 -1.08 7.31 -6.50
C TRP A 34 0.14 6.56 -7.01
N ARG A 35 0.71 6.96 -8.16
CA ARG A 35 1.91 6.30 -8.71
C ARG A 35 3.12 6.47 -7.79
N GLU A 36 3.30 7.64 -7.21
CA GLU A 36 4.38 7.91 -6.25
C GLU A 36 4.21 7.08 -4.98
N ALA A 37 3.00 7.06 -4.39
CA ALA A 37 2.70 6.27 -3.20
C ALA A 37 2.85 4.76 -3.45
N ALA A 38 2.32 4.26 -4.57
CA ALA A 38 2.45 2.86 -4.96
C ALA A 38 3.92 2.46 -5.21
N ALA A 39 4.74 3.33 -5.79
CA ALA A 39 6.17 3.09 -5.97
C ALA A 39 6.90 3.01 -4.62
N ALA A 40 6.58 3.91 -3.68
CA ALA A 40 7.12 3.88 -2.33
C ALA A 40 6.76 2.59 -1.59
N PHE A 41 5.50 2.18 -1.65
CA PHE A 41 5.03 0.91 -1.08
C PHE A 41 5.78 -0.30 -1.67
N GLN A 42 5.86 -0.41 -3.00
CA GLN A 42 6.54 -1.54 -3.66
C GLN A 42 8.04 -1.60 -3.35
N ALA A 43 8.70 -0.45 -3.26
CA ALA A 43 10.10 -0.36 -2.85
C ALA A 43 10.29 -0.85 -1.40
N ALA A 44 9.43 -0.41 -0.47
CA ALA A 44 9.49 -0.82 0.92
C ALA A 44 9.22 -2.32 1.12
N VAL A 45 8.20 -2.87 0.45
CA VAL A 45 7.92 -4.31 0.46
C VAL A 45 9.10 -5.12 -0.06
N THR A 46 9.73 -4.66 -1.15
CA THR A 46 10.90 -5.33 -1.72
C THR A 46 12.06 -5.33 -0.72
N ALA A 47 12.40 -4.17 -0.16
CA ALA A 47 13.50 -4.03 0.80
C ALA A 47 13.26 -4.87 2.05
N HIS A 48 12.03 -4.87 2.59
CA HIS A 48 11.69 -5.66 3.77
C HIS A 48 11.74 -7.17 3.49
N ALA A 49 11.19 -7.60 2.35
CA ALA A 49 11.20 -9.01 1.98
C ALA A 49 12.62 -9.56 1.83
N GLU A 50 13.52 -8.80 1.20
CA GLU A 50 14.94 -9.14 1.08
C GLU A 50 15.63 -9.21 2.45
N ALA A 51 15.43 -8.20 3.30
CA ALA A 51 16.06 -8.13 4.62
C ALA A 51 15.57 -9.26 5.57
N ALA A 52 14.29 -9.60 5.51
CA ALA A 52 13.69 -10.64 6.35
C ALA A 52 13.81 -12.05 5.74
N GLY A 53 14.25 -12.18 4.49
CA GLY A 53 14.34 -13.45 3.78
C GLY A 53 12.98 -14.12 3.53
N VAL A 54 11.92 -13.32 3.37
CA VAL A 54 10.55 -13.79 3.13
C VAL A 54 10.12 -13.56 1.67
N SER A 55 9.05 -14.22 1.25
CA SER A 55 8.47 -13.99 -0.07
C SER A 55 7.88 -12.58 -0.18
N ARG A 56 8.42 -11.77 -1.09
CA ARG A 56 7.87 -10.43 -1.43
C ARG A 56 6.39 -10.49 -1.77
N TYR A 57 5.99 -11.50 -2.53
CA TYR A 57 4.60 -11.67 -2.95
C TYR A 57 3.67 -11.98 -1.77
N GLU A 58 4.08 -12.89 -0.88
CA GLU A 58 3.25 -13.22 0.30
C GLU A 58 3.16 -12.04 1.26
N LEU A 59 4.24 -11.29 1.44
CA LEU A 59 4.26 -10.06 2.24
C LEU A 59 3.33 -8.99 1.65
N GLU A 60 3.43 -8.71 0.35
CA GLU A 60 2.56 -7.75 -0.33
C GLU A 60 1.08 -8.10 -0.14
N MET A 61 0.73 -9.37 -0.37
CA MET A 61 -0.65 -9.84 -0.21
C MET A 61 -1.13 -9.71 1.24
N ALA A 62 -0.28 -10.02 2.21
CA ALA A 62 -0.60 -9.88 3.63
C ALA A 62 -0.85 -8.42 4.01
N VAL A 63 -0.02 -7.48 3.53
CA VAL A 63 -0.23 -6.04 3.77
C VAL A 63 -1.55 -5.57 3.17
N LYS A 64 -1.83 -5.92 1.91
CA LYS A 64 -3.08 -5.55 1.23
C LYS A 64 -4.32 -6.09 1.96
N GLN A 65 -4.24 -7.33 2.45
CA GLN A 65 -5.30 -7.90 3.28
C GLN A 65 -5.46 -7.15 4.61
N ALA A 66 -4.36 -6.77 5.26
CA ALA A 66 -4.41 -6.01 6.51
C ALA A 66 -5.05 -4.62 6.32
N VAL A 67 -4.80 -3.95 5.19
CA VAL A 67 -5.46 -2.67 4.85
C VAL A 67 -6.95 -2.87 4.55
N LEU A 68 -7.30 -3.90 3.78
CA LEU A 68 -8.70 -4.20 3.43
C LEU A 68 -9.55 -4.61 4.66
N HIS A 69 -8.94 -5.28 5.62
CA HIS A 69 -9.60 -5.81 6.82
C HIS A 69 -9.28 -5.04 8.11
N ALA A 70 -8.67 -3.86 8.01
CA ALA A 70 -8.57 -2.97 9.17
C ALA A 70 -9.99 -2.71 9.66
N GLU A 71 -10.30 -3.17 10.88
CA GLU A 71 -11.59 -2.87 11.52
C GLU A 71 -11.83 -1.36 11.41
N PRO A 72 -13.07 -0.90 11.12
CA PRO A 72 -13.36 0.51 11.23
C PRO A 72 -12.90 0.93 12.64
N GLU A 73 -12.05 1.95 12.71
CA GLU A 73 -11.79 2.60 13.99
C GLU A 73 -13.17 3.06 14.48
N ASP A 74 -13.77 2.32 15.43
CA ASP A 74 -15.03 2.67 16.06
C ASP A 74 -14.88 4.11 16.60
N GLY A 75 -15.58 5.04 15.95
CA GLY A 75 -15.66 6.45 16.30
C GLY A 75 -17.11 6.90 16.37
#